data_AF-A0A9N9U854-F1
#
_entry.id   AF-A0A9N9U854-F1
#
_cell.length_a   1.000
_cell.length_b   1.000
_cell.length_c   1.000
_cell.angle_alpha   90.00
_cell.angle_beta   90.00
_cell.angle_gamma   90.00
#
_symmetry.space_group_name_H-M   'P 1'
#
loop_
_entity.id
_entity.type
_entity.pdbx_description
1 polymer ?
#
loop_
_entity_poly.entity_id
_entity_poly.type
_entity_poly.pdbx_seq_one_letter_code
_entity_poly.pdbx_strand_id
1 'polypeptide(L)'
;MKSRNKQAPLDDQLELSRLSTMYSEFVSVLDDMPPSLQSSVILLRDNESPTEYQPISFTTQRYRIQTMFYCAKLLVVHECIRFELPSIIGLHNERSASTREELNIARDFVHTLQSVPFHYLRGNGEPGIELIRAVGSVLLEISQNSNDESHQQRGHTLLNITLNILAKLNSQASDKLIEQLSNASVASFPSNLSPD
;
A
#
# COMPACT_ATOMS: atom_id res chain seq x y z
N MET A 1 -53.61 15.95 11.80
CA MET A 1 -52.93 14.79 12.39
C MET A 1 -52.52 13.82 11.29
N LYS A 2 -51.23 13.80 10.92
CA LYS A 2 -50.63 12.69 10.17
C LYS A 2 -49.17 12.60 10.57
N SER A 3 -48.90 11.67 11.48
CA SER A 3 -47.57 11.24 11.88
C SER A 3 -46.79 10.77 10.66
N ARG A 4 -45.51 11.17 10.57
CA ARG A 4 -44.35 10.34 10.19
C ARG A 4 -43.19 11.25 9.78
N ASN A 5 -42.21 11.40 10.67
CA ASN A 5 -40.80 11.28 10.27
C ASN A 5 -39.96 10.94 11.51
N LYS A 6 -40.01 9.67 11.92
CA LYS A 6 -39.14 9.09 12.96
C LYS A 6 -38.31 7.90 12.42
N GLN A 7 -38.33 7.68 11.10
CA GLN A 7 -37.75 6.48 10.47
C GLN A 7 -36.28 6.66 10.03
N ALA A 8 -35.83 7.89 9.75
CA ALA A 8 -34.47 8.19 9.31
C ALA A 8 -33.34 7.75 10.29
N PRO A 9 -33.47 7.92 11.63
CA PRO A 9 -32.35 7.60 12.54
C PRO A 9 -32.07 6.10 12.69
N LEU A 10 -33.05 5.24 12.39
CA LEU A 10 -32.93 3.78 12.54
C LEU A 10 -32.23 3.13 11.36
N ASP A 11 -32.42 3.68 10.16
CA ASP A 11 -31.79 3.21 8.92
C ASP A 11 -30.29 3.53 8.91
N ASP A 12 -29.93 4.75 9.30
CA ASP A 12 -28.53 5.19 9.44
C ASP A 12 -27.76 4.34 10.47
N GLN A 13 -28.39 3.99 11.60
CA GLN A 13 -27.76 3.13 12.61
C GLN A 13 -27.52 1.71 12.12
N LEU A 14 -28.46 1.16 11.35
CA LEU A 14 -28.31 -0.17 10.75
C LEU A 14 -27.16 -0.18 9.74
N GLU A 15 -27.06 0.83 8.89
CA GLU A 15 -25.98 0.96 7.91
C GLU A 15 -24.62 1.17 8.57
N LEU A 16 -24.51 1.98 9.63
CA LEU A 16 -23.28 2.15 10.39
C LEU A 16 -22.82 0.83 11.05
N SER A 17 -23.76 0.07 11.61
CA SER A 17 -23.48 -1.25 12.18
C SER A 17 -23.00 -2.23 11.10
N ARG A 18 -23.63 -2.21 9.92
CA ARG A 18 -23.23 -3.04 8.78
C ARG A 18 -21.82 -2.69 8.32
N LEU A 19 -21.51 -1.41 8.18
CA LEU A 19 -20.20 -0.94 7.72
C LEU A 19 -19.10 -1.22 8.76
N SER A 20 -19.41 -1.11 10.06
CA SER A 20 -18.48 -1.50 11.14
C SER A 20 -18.21 -3.01 11.14
N THR A 21 -19.22 -3.83 10.85
CA THR A 21 -19.06 -5.29 10.68
C THR A 21 -18.15 -5.59 9.48
N MET A 22 -18.41 -4.97 8.33
CA MET A 22 -17.57 -5.14 7.13
C MET A 22 -16.12 -4.71 7.37
N TYR A 23 -15.90 -3.60 8.08
CA TYR A 23 -14.56 -3.15 8.44
C TYR A 23 -13.86 -4.16 9.37
N SER A 24 -14.58 -4.71 10.35
CA SER A 24 -14.04 -5.73 11.26
C SER A 24 -13.63 -7.00 10.52
N GLU A 25 -14.50 -7.49 9.62
CA GLU A 25 -14.21 -8.63 8.73
C GLU A 25 -12.99 -8.33 7.85
N PHE A 26 -12.93 -7.14 7.26
CA PHE A 26 -11.79 -6.70 6.45
C PHE A 26 -10.47 -6.71 7.23
N VAL A 27 -10.45 -6.19 8.47
CA VAL A 27 -9.23 -6.17 9.29
C VAL A 27 -8.75 -7.58 9.63
N SER A 28 -9.67 -8.55 9.78
CA SER A 28 -9.33 -9.95 10.03
C SER A 28 -8.84 -10.74 8.81
N VAL A 29 -8.89 -10.17 7.59
CA VAL A 29 -8.50 -10.89 6.35
C VAL A 29 -7.07 -11.43 6.39
N LEU A 30 -6.16 -10.76 7.09
CA LEU A 30 -4.78 -11.23 7.22
C LEU A 30 -4.55 -12.26 8.34
N ASP A 31 -5.50 -12.43 9.26
CA ASP A 31 -5.38 -13.37 10.38
C ASP A 31 -5.37 -14.82 9.89
N ASP A 32 -6.13 -15.12 8.85
CA ASP A 32 -6.24 -16.45 8.23
C ASP A 32 -5.19 -16.69 7.12
N MET A 33 -4.13 -15.90 7.07
CA MET A 33 -3.10 -16.05 6.03
C MET A 33 -2.40 -17.42 6.14
N PRO A 34 -2.19 -18.17 5.03
CA PRO A 34 -1.48 -19.44 5.07
C PRO A 34 -0.09 -19.33 5.72
N PRO A 35 0.38 -20.32 6.49
CA PRO A 35 1.70 -20.28 7.16
C PRO A 35 2.87 -20.04 6.20
N SER A 36 2.77 -20.51 4.95
CA SER A 36 3.75 -20.27 3.89
C SER A 36 3.90 -18.79 3.50
N LEU A 37 2.87 -17.99 3.74
CA LEU A 37 2.85 -16.53 3.53
C LEU A 37 3.08 -15.74 4.83
N GLN A 38 2.99 -16.37 6.00
CA GLN A 38 3.25 -15.70 7.30
C GLN A 38 4.75 -15.61 7.64
N SER A 39 5.56 -16.59 7.21
CA SER A 39 6.96 -16.69 7.64
C SER A 39 7.90 -15.78 6.86
N SER A 40 8.55 -14.85 7.57
CA SER A 40 9.74 -14.12 7.08
C SER A 40 11.02 -14.95 7.13
N VAL A 41 10.95 -16.18 7.67
CA VAL A 41 12.09 -17.08 7.74
C VAL A 41 12.28 -17.64 6.34
N ILE A 42 13.16 -16.98 5.59
CA ILE A 42 13.93 -17.62 4.52
C ILE A 42 14.40 -18.94 5.11
N LEU A 43 13.73 -20.03 4.75
CA LEU A 43 14.25 -21.35 4.95
C LEU A 43 15.50 -21.41 4.07
N LEU A 44 16.64 -20.97 4.61
CA LEU A 44 17.94 -21.51 4.26
C LEU A 44 17.92 -22.99 4.68
N ARG A 45 17.06 -23.79 4.06
CA ARG A 45 17.14 -25.24 4.14
C ARG A 45 18.18 -25.62 3.12
N ASP A 46 19.32 -26.02 3.67
CA ASP A 46 20.51 -26.57 3.05
C ASP A 46 20.23 -27.93 2.39
N ASN A 47 19.28 -28.00 1.46
CA ASN A 47 18.96 -29.21 0.73
C ASN A 47 19.02 -28.95 -0.77
N GLU A 48 20.01 -29.59 -1.38
CA GLU A 48 20.30 -29.54 -2.81
C GLU A 48 19.09 -30.03 -3.65
N SER A 49 18.63 -29.14 -4.54
CA SER A 49 17.65 -29.32 -5.64
C SER A 49 16.15 -29.43 -5.30
N PRO A 50 15.23 -29.04 -6.21
CA PRO A 50 15.14 -27.84 -7.06
C PRO A 50 14.01 -26.91 -6.55
N THR A 51 14.25 -25.60 -6.35
CA THR A 51 13.31 -24.46 -6.56
C THR A 51 13.72 -23.19 -5.77
N GLU A 52 14.76 -22.49 -6.21
CA GLU A 52 14.99 -21.08 -5.78
C GLU A 52 13.76 -20.18 -6.07
N TYR A 53 12.86 -20.60 -6.97
CA TYR A 53 11.64 -19.89 -7.35
C TYR A 53 10.54 -19.84 -6.28
N GLN A 54 10.43 -20.84 -5.39
CA GLN A 54 9.35 -20.89 -4.38
C GLN A 54 9.50 -19.81 -3.28
N PRO A 55 10.67 -19.62 -2.66
CA PRO A 55 10.86 -18.56 -1.66
C PRO A 55 10.61 -17.16 -2.23
N ILE A 56 10.99 -16.93 -3.49
CA ILE A 56 10.83 -15.66 -4.21
C ILE A 56 9.34 -15.38 -4.49
N SER A 57 8.57 -16.38 -4.94
CA SER A 57 7.14 -16.20 -5.24
C SER A 57 6.32 -15.95 -3.97
N PHE A 58 6.59 -16.67 -2.87
CA PHE A 58 5.93 -16.42 -1.58
C PHE A 58 6.28 -15.04 -1.01
N THR A 59 7.55 -14.63 -1.09
CA THR A 59 7.96 -13.28 -0.67
C THR A 59 7.25 -12.21 -1.49
N THR A 60 7.18 -12.39 -2.81
CA THR A 60 6.48 -11.50 -3.74
C THR A 60 5.00 -11.39 -3.41
N GLN A 61 4.34 -12.53 -3.21
CA GLN A 61 2.91 -12.60 -2.94
C GLN A 61 2.56 -11.99 -1.58
N ARG A 62 3.37 -12.31 -0.55
CA ARG A 62 3.20 -11.78 0.81
C ARG A 62 3.25 -10.25 0.84
N TYR A 63 4.32 -9.65 0.32
CA TYR A 63 4.43 -8.19 0.38
C TYR A 63 3.35 -7.51 -0.48
N ARG A 64 2.93 -8.10 -1.60
CA ARG A 64 1.82 -7.59 -2.41
C ARG A 64 0.51 -7.56 -1.63
N ILE A 65 0.17 -8.65 -0.98
CA ILE A 65 -1.04 -8.75 -0.15
C ILE A 65 -0.97 -7.72 0.99
N GLN A 66 0.16 -7.63 1.69
CA GLN A 66 0.35 -6.69 2.79
C GLN A 66 0.27 -5.22 2.34
N THR A 67 0.93 -4.88 1.22
CA THR A 67 0.87 -3.50 0.67
C THR A 67 -0.53 -3.13 0.24
N MET A 68 -1.26 -4.02 -0.45
CA MET A 68 -2.66 -3.81 -0.80
C MET A 68 -3.54 -3.65 0.45
N PHE A 69 -3.36 -4.52 1.44
CA PHE A 69 -4.13 -4.48 2.69
C PHE A 69 -3.92 -3.17 3.45
N TYR A 70 -2.67 -2.78 3.72
CA TYR A 70 -2.41 -1.55 4.48
C TYR A 70 -2.82 -0.29 3.70
N CYS A 71 -2.67 -0.28 2.38
CA CYS A 71 -3.18 0.82 1.56
C CYS A 71 -4.70 0.92 1.65
N ALA A 72 -5.42 -0.20 1.46
CA ALA A 72 -6.88 -0.22 1.56
C ALA A 72 -7.35 0.16 2.97
N LYS A 73 -6.71 -0.36 4.02
CA LYS A 73 -7.01 -0.02 5.41
C LYS A 73 -6.84 1.48 5.66
N LEU A 74 -5.73 2.05 5.18
CA LEU A 74 -5.47 3.49 5.33
C LEU A 74 -6.56 4.32 4.62
N LEU A 75 -6.91 3.98 3.37
CA LEU A 75 -7.92 4.72 2.62
C LEU A 75 -9.31 4.62 3.27
N VAL A 76 -9.71 3.44 3.77
CA VAL A 76 -10.97 3.27 4.49
C VAL A 76 -11.00 4.10 5.77
N VAL A 77 -9.93 4.04 6.57
CA VAL A 77 -9.81 4.84 7.80
C VAL A 77 -9.84 6.33 7.48
N HIS A 78 -9.09 6.76 6.48
CA HIS A 78 -9.00 8.14 6.05
C HIS A 78 -10.38 8.68 5.60
N GLU A 79 -11.11 7.93 4.77
CA GLU A 79 -12.46 8.32 4.36
C GLU A 79 -13.44 8.35 5.55
N CYS A 80 -13.37 7.38 6.47
CA CYS A 80 -14.19 7.42 7.69
C CYS A 80 -13.93 8.69 8.52
N ILE A 81 -12.68 9.14 8.60
CA ILE A 81 -12.33 10.39 9.30
C ILE A 81 -12.86 11.61 8.54
N ARG A 82 -12.70 11.64 7.21
CA ARG A 82 -13.18 12.75 6.35
C ARG A 82 -14.69 12.93 6.39
N PHE A 83 -15.45 11.84 6.48
CA PHE A 83 -16.91 11.87 6.61
C PHE A 83 -17.42 11.99 8.06
N GLU A 84 -16.54 12.21 9.04
CA GLU A 84 -16.90 12.30 10.47
C GLU A 84 -17.56 11.03 11.03
N LEU A 85 -17.15 9.86 10.53
CA LEU A 85 -17.62 8.53 10.93
C LEU A 85 -16.52 7.65 11.57
N PRO A 86 -15.68 8.14 12.50
CA PRO A 86 -14.63 7.32 13.14
C PRO A 86 -15.20 6.16 13.98
N SER A 87 -16.49 6.21 14.34
CA SER A 87 -17.17 5.14 15.07
C SER A 87 -17.21 3.81 14.30
N ILE A 88 -17.23 3.84 12.96
CA ILE A 88 -17.20 2.64 12.11
C ILE A 88 -15.96 1.79 12.40
N ILE A 89 -14.82 2.47 12.58
CA ILE A 89 -13.51 1.86 12.79
C ILE A 89 -13.18 1.68 14.27
N GLY A 90 -14.17 1.82 15.15
CA GLY A 90 -14.01 1.67 16.60
C GLY A 90 -13.23 2.81 17.27
N LEU A 91 -13.03 3.94 16.58
CA LEU A 91 -12.40 5.12 17.16
C LEU A 91 -13.47 6.09 17.69
N HIS A 92 -13.19 6.67 18.86
CA HIS A 92 -13.96 7.80 19.34
C HIS A 92 -13.59 9.06 18.54
N ASN A 93 -14.44 10.09 18.55
CA ASN A 93 -14.30 11.30 17.71
C ASN A 93 -13.14 12.23 18.13
N GLU A 94 -12.06 11.66 18.66
CA GLU A 94 -10.82 12.33 19.01
C GLU A 94 -9.92 12.38 17.78
N ARG A 95 -9.86 13.55 17.12
CA ARG A 95 -9.05 13.78 15.91
C ARG A 95 -7.59 13.31 16.06
N SER A 96 -7.00 13.48 17.25
CA SER A 96 -5.63 13.02 17.53
C SER A 96 -5.49 11.48 17.50
N ALA A 97 -6.47 10.74 18.04
CA ALA A 97 -6.46 9.28 18.02
C ALA A 97 -6.60 8.73 16.58
N SER A 98 -7.44 9.38 15.78
CA SER A 98 -7.63 9.06 14.36
C SER A 98 -6.36 9.26 13.53
N THR A 99 -5.73 10.43 13.63
CA THR A 99 -4.45 10.72 12.93
C THR A 99 -3.34 9.77 13.37
N ARG A 100 -3.31 9.39 14.66
CA ARG A 100 -2.35 8.41 15.16
C ARG A 100 -2.54 7.04 14.51
N GLU A 101 -3.77 6.59 14.30
CA GLU A 101 -4.06 5.32 13.62
C GLU A 101 -3.65 5.38 12.14
N GLU A 102 -3.97 6.46 11.42
CA GLU A 102 -3.49 6.67 10.04
C GLU A 102 -1.97 6.57 9.94
N LEU A 103 -1.24 7.24 10.85
CA LEU A 103 0.22 7.19 10.91
C LEU A 103 0.76 5.80 11.23
N ASN A 104 0.07 5.01 12.06
CA ASN A 104 0.48 3.65 12.37
C ASN A 104 0.32 2.74 11.15
N ILE A 105 -0.82 2.83 10.46
CA ILE A 105 -1.08 2.05 9.24
C ILE A 105 -0.08 2.44 8.13
N ALA A 106 0.15 3.73 7.93
CA ALA A 106 1.10 4.22 6.94
C ALA A 106 2.55 3.76 7.26
N ARG A 107 2.94 3.74 8.53
CA ARG A 107 4.22 3.17 8.96
C ARG A 107 4.33 1.69 8.59
N ASP A 108 3.29 0.90 8.85
CA ASP A 108 3.30 -0.54 8.55
C ASP A 108 3.35 -0.80 7.03
N PHE A 109 2.67 0.03 6.24
CA PHE A 109 2.80 0.03 4.78
C PHE A 109 4.24 0.33 4.33
N VAL A 110 4.85 1.41 4.84
CA VAL A 110 6.23 1.79 4.50
C VAL A 110 7.21 0.70 4.92
N HIS A 111 7.03 0.11 6.10
CA HIS A 111 7.86 -0.98 6.58
C HIS A 111 7.75 -2.22 5.67
N THR A 112 6.54 -2.53 5.19
CA THR A 112 6.32 -3.60 4.23
C THR A 112 7.12 -3.36 2.94
N LEU A 113 7.11 -2.14 2.40
CA LEU A 113 7.90 -1.79 1.21
C LEU A 113 9.41 -1.95 1.45
N GLN A 114 9.88 -1.59 2.64
CA GLN A 114 11.30 -1.69 3.01
C GLN A 114 11.73 -3.12 3.38
N SER A 115 10.78 -4.02 3.66
CA SER A 115 11.06 -5.40 4.06
C SER A 115 11.51 -6.30 2.90
N VAL A 116 11.36 -5.84 1.66
CA VAL A 116 11.73 -6.58 0.45
C VAL A 116 12.83 -5.86 -0.34
N PRO A 117 13.70 -6.61 -1.04
CA PRO A 117 14.63 -6.01 -1.98
C PRO A 117 13.92 -5.16 -3.04
N PHE A 118 14.56 -4.07 -3.47
CA PHE A 118 13.92 -3.07 -4.33
C PHE A 118 13.40 -3.61 -5.68
N HIS A 119 14.01 -4.67 -6.21
CA HIS A 119 13.58 -5.28 -7.47
C HIS A 119 12.17 -5.92 -7.39
N TYR A 120 11.71 -6.32 -6.20
CA TYR A 120 10.34 -6.77 -5.98
C TYR A 120 9.35 -5.63 -6.19
N LEU A 121 9.62 -4.46 -5.60
CA LEU A 121 8.79 -3.26 -5.78
C LEU A 121 8.64 -2.88 -7.26
N ARG A 122 9.73 -2.98 -8.02
CA ARG A 122 9.73 -2.74 -9.48
C ARG A 122 8.79 -3.69 -10.23
N GLY A 123 8.68 -4.94 -9.79
CA GLY A 123 7.83 -5.96 -10.41
C GLY A 123 6.33 -5.70 -10.30
N ASN A 124 5.89 -4.72 -9.49
CA ASN A 124 4.48 -4.33 -9.41
C ASN A 124 3.98 -3.50 -10.58
N GLY A 125 4.87 -2.82 -11.29
CA GLY A 125 4.47 -1.85 -12.30
C GLY A 125 3.57 -0.74 -11.73
N GLU A 126 2.81 -0.10 -12.61
CA GLU A 126 1.99 1.07 -12.28
C GLU A 126 0.96 0.86 -11.15
N PRO A 127 0.24 -0.28 -11.08
CA PRO A 127 -0.72 -0.49 -10.00
C PRO A 127 -0.10 -0.42 -8.60
N GLY A 128 1.11 -0.95 -8.41
CA GLY A 128 1.79 -0.85 -7.12
C GLY A 128 2.34 0.55 -6.84
N ILE A 129 2.76 1.27 -7.89
CA ILE A 129 3.18 2.68 -7.75
C ILE A 129 1.99 3.52 -7.29
N GLU A 130 0.80 3.28 -7.81
CA GLU A 130 -0.40 4.02 -7.43
C GLU A 130 -0.78 3.82 -5.95
N LEU A 131 -0.61 2.62 -5.40
CA LEU A 131 -0.77 2.40 -3.95
C LEU A 131 0.20 3.27 -3.13
N ILE A 132 1.45 3.37 -3.57
CA ILE A 132 2.47 4.19 -2.91
C ILE A 132 2.11 5.68 -3.00
N ARG A 133 1.59 6.14 -4.15
CA ARG A 133 1.10 7.52 -4.31
C ARG A 133 -0.11 7.81 -3.42
N ALA A 134 -1.08 6.89 -3.35
CA ALA A 134 -2.26 7.05 -2.51
C ALA A 134 -1.90 7.22 -1.02
N VAL A 135 -1.00 6.37 -0.50
CA VAL A 135 -0.48 6.51 0.87
C VAL A 135 0.31 7.82 1.03
N GLY A 136 1.09 8.20 0.02
CA GLY A 136 1.81 9.48 -0.02
C GLY A 136 0.89 10.70 0.10
N SER A 137 -0.26 10.69 -0.56
CA SER A 137 -1.26 11.76 -0.48
C SER A 137 -1.82 11.94 0.93
N VAL A 138 -2.17 10.84 1.60
CA VAL A 138 -2.66 10.88 3.00
C VAL A 138 -1.56 11.40 3.95
N LEU A 139 -0.32 10.94 3.77
CA LEU A 139 0.83 11.42 4.56
C LEU A 139 1.13 12.90 4.34
N LEU A 140 0.98 13.39 3.11
CA LEU A 140 1.12 14.81 2.78
C LEU A 140 0.08 15.63 3.52
N GLU A 141 -1.19 15.20 3.47
CA GLU A 141 -2.28 15.87 4.20
C GLU A 141 -1.99 15.94 5.71
N ILE A 142 -1.61 14.82 6.34
CA ILE A 142 -1.27 14.79 7.77
C ILE A 142 -0.08 15.72 8.08
N SER A 143 0.94 15.73 7.23
CA SER A 143 2.14 16.55 7.44
C SER A 143 1.85 18.06 7.38
N GLN A 144 0.80 18.47 6.68
CA GLN A 144 0.43 19.87 6.49
C GLN A 144 -0.68 20.34 7.44
N ASN A 145 -1.64 19.44 7.75
CA ASN A 145 -2.92 19.83 8.36
C ASN A 145 -3.12 19.30 9.78
N SER A 146 -2.21 18.49 10.33
CA SER A 146 -2.37 18.00 11.70
C SER A 146 -2.06 19.08 12.74
N ASN A 147 -2.85 19.17 13.81
CA ASN A 147 -2.69 20.18 14.87
C ASN A 147 -1.57 19.85 15.87
N ASP A 148 -0.96 18.67 15.75
CA ASP A 148 0.06 18.15 16.65
C ASP A 148 1.39 18.07 15.89
N GLU A 149 2.38 18.84 16.34
CA GLU A 149 3.72 18.88 15.74
C GLU A 149 4.38 17.49 15.68
N SER A 150 4.09 16.60 16.64
CA SER A 150 4.57 15.21 16.61
C SER A 150 3.98 14.43 15.45
N HIS A 151 2.69 14.61 15.17
CA HIS A 151 2.02 14.00 14.03
C HIS A 151 2.52 14.56 12.71
N GLN A 152 2.73 15.88 12.62
CA GLN A 152 3.32 16.52 11.44
C GLN A 152 4.70 15.95 11.13
N GLN A 153 5.58 15.88 12.14
CA GLN A 153 6.94 15.39 11.98
C GLN A 153 6.98 13.91 11.58
N ARG A 154 6.13 13.07 12.19
CA ARG A 154 5.98 11.65 11.82
C ARG A 154 5.47 11.50 10.39
N GLY A 155 4.43 12.26 10.02
CA GLY A 155 3.87 12.27 8.67
C GLY A 155 4.93 12.66 7.63
N HIS A 156 5.68 13.75 7.89
CA HIS A 156 6.77 14.21 7.03
C HIS A 156 7.89 13.17 6.88
N THR A 157 8.27 12.50 7.97
CA THR A 157 9.30 11.44 7.93
C THR A 157 8.87 10.28 7.03
N LEU A 158 7.64 9.78 7.21
CA LEU A 158 7.10 8.70 6.38
C LEU A 158 6.92 9.13 4.92
N LEU A 159 6.45 10.35 4.69
CA LEU A 159 6.28 10.91 3.35
C LEU A 159 7.61 10.95 2.59
N ASN A 160 8.69 11.41 3.22
CA ASN A 160 10.01 11.45 2.59
C ASN A 160 10.52 10.06 2.20
N ILE A 161 10.25 9.04 3.01
CA ILE A 161 10.58 7.65 2.65
C ILE A 161 9.79 7.22 1.40
N THR A 162 8.49 7.49 1.39
CA THR A 162 7.58 7.17 0.26
C THR A 162 8.03 7.88 -1.03
N LEU A 163 8.35 9.17 -0.97
CA LEU A 163 8.85 9.95 -2.12
C LEU A 163 10.19 9.42 -2.63
N ASN A 164 11.11 9.04 -1.74
CA ASN A 164 12.38 8.44 -2.12
C ASN A 164 12.19 7.09 -2.85
N ILE A 165 11.22 6.28 -2.44
CA ILE A 165 10.89 5.02 -3.12
C ILE A 165 10.32 5.31 -4.51
N LEU A 166 9.34 6.24 -4.62
CA LEU A 166 8.74 6.64 -5.90
C LEU A 166 9.78 7.20 -6.88
N ALA A 167 10.67 8.07 -6.42
CA ALA A 167 11.73 8.64 -7.25
C ALA A 167 12.66 7.56 -7.82
N LYS A 168 13.06 6.59 -6.99
CA LYS A 168 13.88 5.45 -7.44
C LYS A 168 13.15 4.55 -8.44
N LEU A 169 11.84 4.32 -8.24
CA LEU A 169 11.02 3.51 -9.17
C LEU A 169 10.94 4.20 -10.54
N ASN A 170 10.74 5.52 -10.56
CA ASN A 170 10.65 6.30 -11.80
C ASN A 170 11.98 6.37 -12.56
N SER A 171 13.09 6.67 -11.86
CA SER A 171 14.42 6.74 -12.48
C SER A 171 14.78 5.45 -13.22
N GLN A 172 14.55 4.29 -12.58
CA GLN A 172 14.93 3.01 -13.17
C GLN A 172 13.96 2.50 -14.24
N ALA A 173 12.68 2.91 -14.18
CA ALA A 173 11.75 2.67 -15.28
C ALA A 173 12.20 3.43 -16.54
N SER A 174 12.63 4.69 -16.36
CA SER A 174 13.21 5.49 -17.43
C SER A 174 14.49 4.88 -18.00
N ASP A 175 15.43 4.44 -17.15
CA ASP A 175 16.69 3.83 -17.59
C ASP A 175 16.46 2.57 -18.45
N LYS A 176 15.52 1.71 -18.06
CA LYS A 176 15.14 0.52 -18.82
C LYS A 176 14.51 0.85 -20.17
N LEU A 177 13.65 1.87 -20.22
CA LEU A 177 13.03 2.30 -21.47
C LEU A 177 14.09 2.83 -22.44
N ILE A 178 15.06 3.61 -21.94
CA ILE A 178 16.19 4.10 -22.74
C ILE A 178 17.04 2.93 -23.26
N GLU A 179 17.35 1.96 -22.41
CA GLU A 179 18.10 0.76 -22.79
C GLU A 179 17.35 -0.04 -23.88
N GLN A 180 16.04 -0.26 -23.72
CA GLN A 180 15.21 -0.95 -24.72
C GLN A 180 15.16 -0.21 -26.05
N LEU A 181 15.00 1.12 -26.03
CA LEU A 181 15.00 1.95 -27.24
C LEU A 181 16.37 1.94 -27.93
N SER A 182 17.46 1.92 -27.16
CA SER A 182 18.82 1.84 -27.70
C SER A 182 19.08 0.47 -28.35
N ASN A 183 18.67 -0.62 -27.71
CA ASN A 183 18.83 -1.99 -28.23
C ASN A 183 17.95 -2.26 -29.47
N ALA A 184 16.74 -1.68 -29.51
CA ALA A 184 15.86 -1.76 -30.68
C ALA A 184 16.41 -0.98 -31.89
N SER A 185 17.14 0.12 -31.66
CA SER A 185 17.82 0.89 -32.71
C SER A 185 18.96 0.10 -33.37
N VAL A 186 19.77 -0.61 -32.57
CA VAL A 186 20.91 -1.41 -33.06
C VAL A 186 20.47 -2.62 -33.90
N ALA A 187 19.31 -3.21 -33.62
CA ALA A 187 18.78 -4.36 -34.37
C ALA A 187 18.23 -4.01 -35.77
N SER A 188 18.19 -2.73 -36.16
CA SER A 188 17.54 -2.25 -37.40
C SER A 188 18.47 -2.06 -38.61
N PHE A 189 19.78 -2.30 -38.47
CA PHE A 189 20.72 -2.21 -39.60
C PHE A 189 21.22 -3.61 -40.04
N PRO A 190 20.62 -4.23 -41.07
CA PRO A 190 21.25 -5.37 -41.72
C PRO A 190 22.50 -4.88 -42.46
N SER A 191 23.68 -5.34 -42.02
CA SER A 191 24.96 -5.13 -42.68
C SER A 191 25.04 -5.95 -43.97
N ASN A 192 24.32 -5.55 -45.02
CA ASN A 192 24.55 -6.05 -46.38
C ASN A 192 25.53 -5.14 -47.10
N LEU A 193 26.82 -5.47 -46.98
CA LEU A 193 27.87 -5.04 -47.90
C LEU A 193 28.86 -6.21 -48.01
N SER A 194 28.70 -7.02 -49.06
CA SER A 194 29.81 -7.79 -49.64
C SER A 194 30.25 -7.07 -50.91
N PRO A 195 31.55 -6.82 -51.10
CA PRO A 195 32.09 -6.31 -52.35
C PRO A 195 32.42 -7.47 -53.28
N ASP A 196 31.87 -7.45 -54.49
CA ASP A 196 32.43 -8.12 -55.67
C ASP A 196 32.80 -7.04 -56.71
#